data_AF-A0A946WPR6-F1
#
_entry.id   AF-A0A946WPR6-F1
#
_cell.length_a   1.000
_cell.length_b   1.000
_cell.length_c   1.000
_cell.angle_alpha   90.00
_cell.angle_beta   90.00
_cell.angle_gamma   90.00
#
_symmetry.space_group_name_H-M   'P 1'
#
loop_
_entity.id
_entity.type
_entity.pdbx_description
1 polymer ?
#
loop_
_entity_poly.entity_id
_entity_poly.type
_entity_poly.pdbx_seq_one_letter_code
_entity_poly.pdbx_strand_id
1 'polypeptide(L)'
;CTIWQKGQSATVYLIDERNRIIRDVSINRAFISAVTKYGLKTLGRLEGNPLFSESIYPAEKFFNSFFDLLPEERFDFLPDSDILLSLVKPLTRVGLRQTEEIDGYGLVGFESIGNDGYFVSQYPVPAGPLGLVLAKMTWQNPVLVDSTATDSMKTEVPESLEEILELIEDAE
;
A
#
# COMPACT_ATOMS: atom_id res chain seq x y z
N CYS A 1 22.91 11.90 24.17
CA CYS A 1 21.96 10.90 23.62
C CYS A 1 22.75 9.61 23.44
N THR A 2 22.27 8.51 24.00
CA THR A 2 22.93 7.20 23.88
C THR A 2 21.95 6.21 23.29
N ILE A 3 22.37 5.48 22.26
CA ILE A 3 21.56 4.48 21.58
C ILE A 3 22.04 3.11 22.02
N TRP A 4 21.12 2.28 22.50
CA TRP A 4 21.41 0.88 22.82
C TRP A 4 20.62 -0.01 21.87
N GLN A 5 21.33 -0.92 21.20
CA GLN A 5 20.74 -1.92 20.33
C GLN A 5 20.78 -3.29 21.01
N LYS A 6 19.64 -3.98 21.07
CA LYS A 6 19.54 -5.35 21.57
C LYS A 6 18.80 -6.21 20.54
N GLY A 7 19.54 -7.06 19.85
CA GLY A 7 18.99 -7.85 18.74
C GLY A 7 18.50 -6.94 17.61
N GLN A 8 17.24 -7.11 17.19
CA GLN A 8 16.59 -6.30 16.16
C GLN A 8 15.68 -5.19 16.73
N SER A 9 15.86 -4.84 18.00
CA SER A 9 15.19 -3.72 18.66
C SER A 9 16.22 -2.70 19.08
N ALA A 10 15.88 -1.41 19.03
CA ALA A 10 16.74 -0.34 19.51
C ALA A 10 15.97 0.51 20.51
N THR A 11 16.63 0.93 21.58
CA THR A 11 16.08 1.91 22.52
C THR A 11 17.02 3.11 22.55
N VAL A 12 16.46 4.28 22.29
CA VAL A 12 17.17 5.56 22.36
C VAL A 12 16.92 6.15 23.74
N TYR A 13 18.00 6.42 24.47
CA TYR A 13 17.93 7.06 25.78
C TYR A 13 18.40 8.51 25.68
N LEU A 14 17.53 9.42 26.10
CA LEU A 14 17.89 10.79 26.42
C LEU A 14 18.42 10.83 27.84
N ILE A 15 19.64 11.33 27.99
CA ILE A 15 20.39 11.31 29.25
C ILE A 15 20.72 12.75 29.64
N ASP A 16 20.60 13.09 30.92
CA ASP A 16 21.00 14.39 31.47
C ASP A 16 22.52 14.50 31.68
N GLU A 17 22.95 15.68 32.13
CA GLU A 17 24.35 15.98 32.50
C GLU A 17 24.89 15.15 33.68
N ARG A 18 24.02 14.43 34.40
CA ARG A 18 24.34 13.56 35.53
C ARG A 18 24.27 12.07 35.17
N ASN A 19 24.26 11.75 33.87
CA ASN A 19 24.11 10.40 33.34
C ASN A 19 22.80 9.68 33.74
N ARG A 20 21.73 10.43 34.04
CA ARG A 20 20.41 9.87 34.33
C ARG A 20 19.56 9.83 33.09
N ILE A 21 18.82 8.74 32.89
CA ILE A 21 17.84 8.62 31.80
C ILE A 21 16.67 9.56 32.12
N ILE A 22 16.46 10.55 31.25
CA ILE A 22 15.31 11.48 31.31
C ILE A 22 14.13 10.88 30.54
N ARG A 23 14.42 10.21 29.42
CA ARG A 23 13.41 9.63 28.52
C ARG A 23 14.01 8.48 27.74
N ASP A 24 13.20 7.46 27.49
CA ASP A 24 13.49 6.39 26.56
C ASP A 24 12.48 6.37 25.42
N VAL A 25 12.96 6.03 24.23
CA VAL A 25 12.14 5.82 23.04
C VAL A 25 12.48 4.45 22.48
N SER A 26 11.52 3.55 22.49
CA SER A 26 11.66 2.24 21.86
C SER A 26 11.40 2.34 20.36
N ILE A 27 12.36 1.88 19.56
CA ILE A 27 12.25 1.78 18.12
C ILE A 27 11.79 0.35 17.79
N ASN A 28 10.62 0.25 17.19
CA ASN A 28 10.05 -1.02 16.76
C ASN A 28 10.96 -1.68 15.71
N ARG A 29 11.13 -3.00 15.83
CA ARG A 29 11.80 -3.87 14.84
C ARG A 29 11.27 -3.69 13.42
N ALA A 30 9.96 -3.53 13.26
CA ALA A 30 9.33 -3.32 11.95
C ALA A 30 9.88 -2.06 11.26
N PHE A 31 10.11 -0.99 12.02
CA PHE A 31 10.74 0.23 11.50
C PHE A 31 12.19 0.00 11.09
N ILE A 32 12.97 -0.72 11.89
CA ILE A 32 14.38 -1.02 11.54
C ILE A 32 14.45 -1.83 10.24
N SER A 33 13.58 -2.85 10.10
CA SER A 33 13.47 -3.64 8.87
C SER A 33 13.07 -2.77 7.66
N ALA A 34 12.09 -1.88 7.85
CA ALA A 34 11.67 -0.93 6.83
C ALA A 34 12.83 -0.05 6.33
N VAL A 35 13.61 0.54 7.25
CA VAL A 35 14.73 1.42 6.91
C VAL A 35 15.75 0.73 6.00
N THR A 36 15.99 -0.59 6.16
CA THR A 36 16.93 -1.32 5.27
C THR A 36 16.47 -1.39 3.81
N LYS A 37 15.18 -1.20 3.55
CA LYS A 37 14.58 -1.23 2.21
C LYS A 37 14.38 0.17 1.64
N TYR A 38 14.59 1.21 2.42
CA TYR A 38 14.32 2.59 2.04
C TYR A 38 15.25 3.03 0.90
N GLY A 39 14.68 3.41 -0.24
CA GLY A 39 15.42 3.83 -1.43
C GLY A 39 16.15 2.70 -2.15
N LEU A 40 15.90 1.43 -1.79
CA LEU A 40 16.54 0.29 -2.44
C LEU A 40 16.13 0.25 -3.92
N LYS A 41 17.12 0.26 -4.81
CA LYS A 41 16.92 0.15 -6.26
C LYS A 41 17.23 -1.27 -6.72
N THR A 42 16.32 -1.83 -7.50
CA THR A 42 16.47 -3.18 -8.08
C THR A 42 16.25 -3.10 -9.59
N LEU A 43 17.16 -3.70 -10.37
CA LEU A 43 17.02 -3.79 -11.82
C LEU A 43 15.83 -4.68 -12.20
N GLY A 44 15.13 -4.31 -13.28
CA GLY A 44 13.96 -5.01 -13.78
C GLY A 44 12.66 -4.24 -13.59
N ARG A 45 11.55 -4.89 -13.97
CA ARG A 45 10.18 -4.35 -13.89
C ARG A 45 9.49 -4.81 -12.62
N LEU A 46 8.43 -4.11 -12.23
CA LEU A 46 7.56 -4.53 -11.12
C LEU A 46 6.94 -5.92 -11.37
N GLU A 47 6.59 -6.24 -12.62
CA GLU A 47 6.03 -7.56 -13.01
C GLU A 47 6.99 -8.73 -12.69
N GLY A 48 8.30 -8.48 -12.73
CA GLY A 48 9.32 -9.48 -12.40
C GLY A 48 9.63 -9.57 -10.91
N ASN A 49 9.04 -8.70 -10.08
CA ASN A 49 9.28 -8.66 -8.65
C ASN A 49 8.10 -9.30 -7.89
N PRO A 50 8.28 -10.48 -7.27
CA PRO A 50 7.19 -11.19 -6.58
C PRO A 50 6.63 -10.43 -5.37
N LEU A 51 7.33 -9.40 -4.88
CA LEU A 51 6.82 -8.55 -3.79
C LEU A 51 5.61 -7.72 -4.21
N PHE A 52 5.40 -7.47 -5.50
CA PHE A 52 4.38 -6.55 -6.00
C PHE A 52 3.38 -7.21 -6.95
N SER A 53 3.47 -8.52 -7.20
CA SER A 53 2.72 -9.22 -8.25
C SER A 53 1.20 -9.07 -8.17
N GLU A 54 0.67 -8.81 -6.97
CA GLU A 54 -0.77 -8.72 -6.70
C GLU A 54 -1.34 -7.31 -6.86
N SER A 55 -0.50 -6.27 -6.97
CA SER A 55 -0.93 -4.88 -6.87
C SER A 55 0.03 -3.96 -7.60
N ILE A 56 -0.12 -3.92 -8.93
CA ILE A 56 0.64 -3.04 -9.83
C ILE A 56 -0.36 -2.13 -10.56
N TYR A 57 -0.13 -0.83 -10.47
CA TYR A 57 -0.99 0.19 -11.06
C TYR A 57 -0.19 1.14 -11.97
N PRO A 58 -0.82 1.77 -12.97
CA PRO A 58 -0.21 2.89 -13.68
C PRO A 58 0.19 4.01 -12.69
N ALA A 59 1.35 4.63 -12.91
CA ALA A 59 1.83 5.67 -12.01
C ALA A 59 0.86 6.86 -11.90
N GLU A 60 0.25 7.25 -13.02
CA GLU A 60 -0.77 8.32 -13.05
C GLU A 60 -1.94 8.04 -12.10
N LYS A 61 -2.44 6.80 -12.09
CA LYS A 61 -3.55 6.41 -11.20
C LYS A 61 -3.15 6.55 -9.74
N PHE A 62 -1.95 6.10 -9.38
CA PHE A 62 -1.42 6.27 -8.04
C PHE A 62 -1.32 7.75 -7.65
N PHE A 63 -0.75 8.60 -8.51
CA PHE A 63 -0.59 10.01 -8.19
C PHE A 63 -1.94 10.71 -8.04
N ASN A 64 -2.92 10.41 -8.89
CA ASN A 64 -4.28 10.96 -8.75
C ASN A 64 -4.87 10.56 -7.38
N SER A 65 -4.87 9.27 -7.04
CA SER A 65 -5.40 8.81 -5.75
C SER A 65 -4.60 9.35 -4.55
N PHE A 66 -3.28 9.53 -4.68
CA PHE A 66 -2.43 10.10 -3.63
C PHE A 66 -2.69 11.60 -3.45
N PHE A 67 -2.86 12.36 -4.52
CA PHE A 67 -3.15 13.80 -4.44
C PHE A 67 -4.60 14.10 -4.03
N ASP A 68 -5.51 13.13 -4.19
CA ASP A 68 -6.89 13.17 -3.68
C ASP A 68 -7.00 12.95 -2.16
N LEU A 69 -5.91 12.53 -1.50
CA LEU A 69 -5.86 12.40 -0.04
C LEU A 69 -5.77 13.79 0.64
N LEU A 70 -6.27 13.85 1.87
CA LEU A 70 -6.07 15.00 2.74
C LEU A 70 -4.56 15.20 3.00
N PRO A 71 -4.11 16.45 3.27
CA PRO A 71 -2.70 16.72 3.55
C PRO A 71 -2.10 15.84 4.67
N GLU A 72 -2.86 15.59 5.73
CA GLU A 72 -2.47 14.72 6.84
C GLU A 72 -2.32 13.26 6.43
N GLU A 73 -3.26 12.72 5.65
CA GLU A 73 -3.19 11.35 5.14
C GLU A 73 -2.00 11.14 4.19
N ARG A 74 -1.66 12.16 3.39
CA ARG A 74 -0.46 12.14 2.54
C ARG A 74 0.80 12.11 3.36
N PHE A 75 0.87 12.94 4.41
CA PHE A 75 2.00 12.97 5.33
C PHE A 75 2.14 11.64 6.08
N ASP A 76 1.04 11.04 6.52
CA ASP A 76 1.06 9.75 7.20
C ASP A 76 1.49 8.61 6.26
N PHE A 77 1.09 8.66 4.99
CA PHE A 77 1.48 7.67 3.98
C PHE A 77 2.95 7.80 3.58
N LEU A 78 3.39 9.01 3.26
CA LEU A 78 4.74 9.29 2.80
C LEU A 78 5.29 10.54 3.52
N PRO A 79 5.81 10.37 4.76
CA PRO A 79 6.26 11.50 5.58
C PRO A 79 7.36 12.33 4.94
N ASP A 80 8.21 11.68 4.14
CA ASP A 80 9.22 12.33 3.31
C ASP A 80 8.74 12.38 1.86
N SER A 81 7.79 13.28 1.55
CA SER A 81 7.24 13.38 0.21
C SER A 81 8.23 13.90 -0.85
N ASP A 82 9.35 14.50 -0.41
CA ASP A 82 10.40 15.01 -1.28
C ASP A 82 11.11 13.89 -2.03
N ILE A 83 11.02 12.63 -1.54
CA ILE A 83 11.55 11.49 -2.29
C ILE A 83 10.93 11.37 -3.68
N LEU A 84 9.67 11.79 -3.87
CA LEU A 84 8.98 11.71 -5.16
C LEU A 84 9.66 12.60 -6.21
N LEU A 85 10.34 13.67 -5.77
CA LEU A 85 11.13 14.55 -6.61
C LEU A 85 12.48 13.93 -6.99
N SER A 86 13.01 13.04 -6.15
CA SER A 86 14.29 12.32 -6.37
C SER A 86 14.15 11.08 -7.28
N LEU A 87 12.91 10.65 -7.53
CA LEU A 87 12.64 9.53 -8.42
C LEU A 87 13.03 9.86 -9.87
N VAL A 88 13.64 8.88 -10.54
CA VAL A 88 13.98 9.01 -11.95
C VAL A 88 12.68 8.97 -12.78
N LYS A 89 12.62 9.85 -13.77
CA LYS A 89 11.47 9.98 -14.65
C LYS A 89 11.79 9.36 -16.03
N PRO A 90 10.79 8.82 -16.74
CA PRO A 90 9.38 8.77 -16.37
C PRO A 90 9.09 7.65 -15.36
N LEU A 91 8.13 7.90 -14.46
CA LEU A 91 7.52 6.87 -13.64
C LEU A 91 6.44 6.18 -14.46
N THR A 92 6.57 4.87 -14.66
CA THR A 92 5.65 4.10 -15.51
C THR A 92 4.55 3.45 -14.67
N ARG A 93 4.93 2.82 -13.57
CA ARG A 93 4.05 2.00 -12.73
C ARG A 93 4.41 2.11 -11.26
N VAL A 94 3.45 1.82 -10.41
CA VAL A 94 3.61 1.76 -8.95
C VAL A 94 3.11 0.42 -8.45
N GLY A 95 3.96 -0.27 -7.71
CA GLY A 95 3.66 -1.53 -7.02
C GLY A 95 3.39 -1.25 -5.55
N LEU A 96 2.41 -1.93 -4.98
CA LEU A 96 1.99 -1.71 -3.60
C LEU A 96 1.87 -3.05 -2.90
N ARG A 97 2.53 -3.19 -1.76
CA ARG A 97 2.51 -4.41 -0.97
C ARG A 97 2.07 -4.09 0.44
N GLN A 98 0.89 -4.57 0.84
CA GLN A 98 0.46 -4.50 2.23
C GLN A 98 1.23 -5.51 3.10
N THR A 99 1.15 -5.30 4.40
CA THR A 99 1.58 -6.24 5.42
C THR A 99 0.43 -6.47 6.38
N GLU A 100 0.33 -7.67 6.94
CA GLU A 100 -0.72 -8.03 7.93
C GLU A 100 -0.36 -7.56 9.35
N GLU A 101 0.86 -7.05 9.54
CA GLU A 101 1.33 -6.52 10.81
C GLU A 101 0.66 -5.16 11.10
N ILE A 102 -0.09 -5.06 12.21
CA ILE A 102 -0.88 -3.86 12.61
C ILE A 102 0.00 -2.60 12.71
N ASP A 103 1.21 -2.71 13.26
CA ASP A 103 2.22 -1.63 13.31
C ASP A 103 3.34 -1.81 12.27
N GLY A 104 3.02 -2.55 11.21
CA GLY A 104 3.95 -2.95 10.18
C GLY A 104 4.16 -1.88 9.11
N TYR A 105 5.16 -2.16 8.27
CA TYR A 105 5.43 -1.37 7.07
C TYR A 105 5.11 -2.21 5.84
N GLY A 106 4.27 -1.64 4.97
CA GLY A 106 4.13 -2.09 3.60
C GLY A 106 5.30 -1.60 2.75
N LEU A 107 5.20 -1.83 1.44
CA LEU A 107 6.17 -1.33 0.47
C LEU A 107 5.47 -0.65 -0.70
N VAL A 108 6.02 0.47 -1.13
CA VAL A 108 5.72 1.10 -2.41
C VAL A 108 6.93 0.93 -3.32
N GLY A 109 6.73 0.39 -4.50
CA GLY A 109 7.74 0.26 -5.55
C GLY A 109 7.43 1.20 -6.69
N PHE A 110 8.32 2.12 -7.01
CA PHE A 110 8.21 3.00 -8.17
C PHE A 110 9.03 2.45 -9.33
N GLU A 111 8.37 2.09 -10.44
CA GLU A 111 9.04 1.66 -11.66
C GLU A 111 9.43 2.89 -12.50
N SER A 112 10.68 2.91 -12.94
CA SER A 112 11.24 3.95 -13.80
C SER A 112 12.05 3.33 -14.93
N ILE A 113 12.22 4.07 -16.02
CA ILE A 113 13.12 3.72 -17.12
C ILE A 113 14.37 4.60 -17.01
N GLY A 114 15.54 3.98 -16.84
CA GLY A 114 16.84 4.64 -16.91
C GLY A 114 17.66 4.18 -18.09
N ASN A 115 18.93 4.60 -18.12
CA ASN A 115 19.87 4.23 -19.18
C ASN A 115 20.12 2.72 -19.26
N ASP A 116 20.11 2.05 -18.10
CA ASP A 116 20.36 0.60 -17.98
C ASP A 116 19.07 -0.24 -18.08
N GLY A 117 17.96 0.38 -18.49
CA GLY A 117 16.65 -0.25 -18.61
C GLY A 117 15.71 0.07 -17.43
N TYR A 118 14.74 -0.82 -17.21
CA TYR A 118 13.78 -0.67 -16.13
C TYR A 118 14.42 -0.94 -14.77
N PHE A 119 14.00 -0.20 -13.76
CA PHE A 119 14.32 -0.50 -12.37
C PHE A 119 13.17 -0.07 -11.47
N VAL A 120 13.18 -0.63 -10.26
CA VAL A 120 12.19 -0.36 -9.21
C VAL A 120 12.89 0.24 -8.00
N SER A 121 12.44 1.42 -7.57
CA SER A 121 12.87 2.05 -6.32
C SER A 121 11.84 1.75 -5.23
N GLN A 122 12.28 1.17 -4.11
CA GLN A 122 11.40 0.68 -3.05
C GLN A 122 11.43 1.61 -1.84
N TYR A 123 10.26 1.87 -1.26
CA TYR A 123 10.10 2.69 -0.06
C TYR A 123 9.12 2.02 0.90
N PRO A 124 9.51 1.82 2.17
CA PRO A 124 8.57 1.39 3.19
C PRO A 124 7.57 2.51 3.50
N VAL A 125 6.32 2.12 3.72
CA VAL A 125 5.25 3.03 4.14
C VAL A 125 4.44 2.39 5.26
N PRO A 126 3.85 3.16 6.19
CA PRO A 126 3.01 2.59 7.24
C PRO A 126 1.80 1.83 6.67
N ALA A 127 1.47 0.67 7.25
CA ALA A 127 0.45 -0.22 6.71
C ALA A 127 -0.97 0.41 6.63
N GLY A 128 -1.37 1.15 7.67
CA GLY A 128 -2.69 1.80 7.72
C GLY A 128 -2.95 2.78 6.56
N PRO A 129 -2.14 3.84 6.40
CA PRO A 129 -2.23 4.77 5.28
C PRO A 129 -2.13 4.08 3.91
N LEU A 130 -1.31 3.04 3.77
CA LEU A 130 -1.23 2.27 2.53
C LEU A 130 -2.56 1.59 2.17
N GLY A 131 -3.30 1.10 3.17
CA GLY A 131 -4.64 0.58 2.98
C GLY A 131 -5.61 1.62 2.41
N LEU A 132 -5.53 2.87 2.86
CA LEU A 132 -6.37 3.97 2.38
C LEU A 132 -6.08 4.31 0.91
N VAL A 133 -4.80 4.42 0.53
CA VAL A 133 -4.41 4.65 -0.87
C VAL A 133 -4.92 3.52 -1.75
N LEU A 134 -4.69 2.26 -1.34
CA LEU A 134 -5.15 1.07 -2.07
C LEU A 134 -6.67 1.06 -2.24
N ALA A 135 -7.42 1.37 -1.19
CA ALA A 135 -8.88 1.48 -1.26
C ALA A 135 -9.31 2.54 -2.27
N LYS A 136 -8.69 3.72 -2.31
CA LYS A 136 -9.01 4.75 -3.32
C LYS A 136 -8.70 4.28 -4.74
N MET A 137 -7.57 3.61 -4.96
CA MET A 137 -7.20 3.11 -6.28
C MET A 137 -8.11 1.96 -6.74
N THR A 138 -8.59 1.12 -5.84
CA THR A 138 -9.54 0.05 -6.19
C THR A 138 -10.95 0.60 -6.40
N TRP A 139 -11.41 1.52 -5.55
CA TRP A 139 -12.74 2.13 -5.67
C TRP A 139 -12.91 3.04 -6.90
N GLN A 140 -11.85 3.71 -7.36
CA GLN A 140 -11.88 4.47 -8.61
C GLN A 140 -11.98 3.57 -9.88
N ASN A 141 -12.00 2.24 -9.72
CA ASN A 141 -12.50 1.28 -10.70
C ASN A 141 -13.50 0.34 -10.03
N PRO A 142 -14.83 0.56 -10.10
CA PRO A 142 -15.65 -0.60 -10.36
C PRO A 142 -15.12 -1.15 -11.68
N VAL A 143 -14.36 -2.24 -11.63
CA VAL A 143 -14.26 -3.10 -12.80
C VAL A 143 -15.71 -3.47 -13.08
N LEU A 144 -16.35 -2.76 -14.00
CA LEU A 144 -17.49 -3.32 -14.72
C LEU A 144 -16.86 -4.50 -15.44
N VAL A 145 -16.92 -5.66 -14.77
CA VAL A 145 -16.76 -6.93 -15.44
C VAL A 145 -17.85 -6.90 -16.49
N ASP A 146 -17.45 -6.69 -17.74
CA ASP A 146 -18.32 -6.79 -18.89
C ASP A 146 -18.88 -8.22 -18.84
N SER A 147 -20.12 -8.33 -18.34
CA SER A 147 -20.81 -9.61 -18.19
C SER A 147 -21.35 -10.03 -19.56
N THR A 148 -20.46 -10.18 -20.54
CA THR A 148 -20.79 -10.73 -21.86
C THR A 148 -20.24 -12.14 -22.05
N ALA A 149 -20.03 -12.87 -20.95
CA ALA A 149 -19.58 -14.25 -21.00
C ALA A 149 -20.23 -15.15 -19.93
N THR A 150 -21.56 -15.06 -19.75
CA THR A 150 -22.35 -16.22 -19.30
C THR A 150 -23.80 -16.08 -19.79
N ASP A 151 -24.01 -16.38 -21.07
CA ASP A 151 -25.30 -16.87 -21.54
C ASP A 151 -25.43 -18.31 -21.02
N SER A 152 -26.23 -18.52 -19.96
CA SER A 152 -26.98 -19.75 -19.64
C SER A 152 -27.37 -19.78 -18.16
N MET A 153 -28.43 -19.05 -17.82
CA MET A 153 -29.47 -19.36 -16.81
C MET A 153 -30.10 -18.03 -16.39
N LYS A 154 -31.21 -17.67 -17.05
CA LYS A 154 -32.14 -16.68 -16.49
C LYS A 154 -32.74 -17.29 -15.23
N THR A 155 -32.40 -16.76 -14.07
CA THR A 155 -33.25 -16.87 -12.89
C THR A 155 -33.92 -15.51 -12.78
N GLU A 156 -35.19 -15.44 -13.19
CA GLU A 156 -36.01 -14.23 -12.99
C GLU A 156 -36.19 -14.06 -11.48
N VAL A 157 -35.72 -12.93 -10.95
CA VAL A 157 -35.94 -12.54 -9.56
C VAL A 157 -37.28 -11.81 -9.53
N PRO A 158 -38.28 -12.27 -8.75
CA PRO A 158 -39.57 -11.62 -8.70
C PRO A 158 -39.45 -10.20 -8.13
N GLU A 159 -40.05 -9.23 -8.83
CA GLU A 159 -39.92 -7.80 -8.52
C GLU A 159 -41.00 -7.29 -7.54
N SER A 160 -41.88 -8.18 -7.06
CA SER A 160 -42.93 -7.81 -6.11
C SER A 160 -43.24 -8.88 -5.07
N LEU A 161 -43.78 -8.45 -3.92
CA LEU A 161 -44.21 -9.33 -2.82
C LEU A 161 -45.36 -10.27 -3.20
N GLU A 162 -46.11 -9.93 -4.25
CA GLU A 162 -47.24 -10.73 -4.75
C GLU A 162 -46.74 -11.97 -5.51
N GLU A 163 -45.66 -11.86 -6.31
CA GLU A 163 -45.05 -13.00 -7.01
C GLU A 163 -44.34 -13.99 -6.05
N ILE A 164 -43.83 -13.50 -4.92
CA ILE A 164 -43.20 -14.36 -3.90
C ILE A 164 -44.24 -15.24 -3.22
N LEU A 165 -45.46 -14.74 -3.02
CA LEU A 165 -46.54 -15.49 -2.37
C LEU A 165 -47.12 -16.58 -3.28
N GLU A 166 -47.22 -16.33 -4.60
CA GLU A 166 -47.65 -17.34 -5.58
C GLU A 166 -46.66 -18.51 -5.66
N LEU A 167 -45.34 -18.25 -5.57
CA LEU A 167 -44.31 -19.29 -5.59
C LEU A 167 -44.29 -20.18 -4.33
N ILE A 168 -44.89 -19.73 -3.22
CA ILE A 168 -44.94 -20.50 -1.97
C ILE A 168 -46.19 -21.40 -1.93
N GLU A 169 -47.28 -21.04 -2.61
CA GLU A 169 -48.50 -21.87 -2.67
C GLU A 169 -48.37 -23.09 -3.61
N ASP A 170 -47.48 -23.04 -4.60
CA ASP A 170 -47.19 -24.19 -5.49
C ASP A 170 -46.17 -25.19 -4.90
N ALA A 171 -45.70 -24.99 -3.66
CA ALA A 171 -44.70 -25.81 -2.99
C ALA A 171 -45.26 -26.76 -1.89
N GLU A 172 -46.58 -26.91 -1.77
CA GLU A 172 -47.24 -27.95 -0.93
C GLU A 172 -47.83 -29.11 -1.73
#